data_AF-A0A855F181-F1
#
_entry.id   AF-A0A855F181-F1
#
_cell.length_a   1.000
_cell.length_b   1.000
_cell.length_c   1.000
_cell.angle_alpha   90.00
_cell.angle_beta   90.00
_cell.angle_gamma   90.00
#
_symmetry.space_group_name_H-M   'P 1'
#
loop_
_entity.id
_entity.type
_entity.pdbx_description
1 polymer ?
#
loop_
_entity_poly.entity_id
_entity_poly.type
_entity_poly.pdbx_seq_one_letter_code
_entity_poly.pdbx_strand_id
1 'polypeptide(L)'
;MGQMVTIYDWASGPNGFKKAVSKAALNKIAKTKQTYPAAIKQGRTWVVDEDARFIGMVGNIDISSSISGKARQLVEKALNGCSSQKT
;
A
#
# COMPACT_ATOMS: atom_id res chain seq x y z
N MET A 1 10.59 -11.80 13.91
CA MET A 1 9.22 -11.42 13.54
C MET A 1 8.56 -10.96 14.81
N GLY A 2 8.19 -9.68 14.85
CA GLY A 2 7.48 -9.08 15.98
C GLY A 2 6.02 -9.50 16.00
N GLN A 3 5.24 -8.89 16.89
CA GLN A 3 3.80 -9.12 16.93
C GLN A 3 3.14 -8.58 15.65
N MET A 4 2.15 -9.31 15.12
CA MET A 4 1.34 -8.82 14.01
C MET A 4 0.31 -7.82 14.53
N VAL A 5 0.40 -6.58 14.07
CA VAL A 5 -0.49 -5.47 14.45
C VAL A 5 -1.25 -4.97 13.23
N THR A 6 -2.35 -4.24 13.42
CA THR A 6 -3.03 -3.65 12.27
C THR A 6 -2.13 -2.56 11.66
N ILE A 7 -2.26 -2.33 10.34
CA ILE A 7 -1.50 -1.25 9.70
C ILE A 7 -1.82 0.14 10.29
N TYR A 8 -2.99 0.30 10.91
CA TYR A 8 -3.38 1.55 11.57
C TYR A 8 -2.62 1.77 12.88
N ASP A 9 -2.49 0.70 13.67
CA ASP A 9 -1.75 0.73 14.94
C ASP A 9 -0.24 0.89 14.67
N TRP A 10 0.29 0.11 13.73
CA TRP A 10 1.68 0.25 13.27
C TRP A 10 1.99 1.68 12.80
N ALA A 11 1.11 2.27 11.98
CA ALA A 11 1.30 3.62 11.46
C ALA A 11 1.28 4.72 12.53
N SER A 12 0.61 4.46 13.67
CA SER A 12 0.53 5.37 14.81
C SER A 12 1.62 5.09 15.86
N GLY A 13 2.29 3.94 15.74
CA GLY A 13 3.35 3.49 16.62
C GLY A 13 4.71 4.12 16.33
N PRO A 14 5.75 3.74 17.09
CA PRO A 14 7.09 4.32 16.99
C PRO A 14 7.77 4.07 15.63
N ASN A 15 7.42 2.98 14.95
CA ASN A 15 7.96 2.62 13.64
C ASN A 15 7.15 3.17 12.46
N GLY A 16 6.01 3.82 12.75
CA GLY A 16 5.08 4.38 11.78
C GLY A 16 5.44 5.80 11.34
N PHE A 17 4.40 6.62 11.14
CA PHE A 17 4.54 7.98 10.61
C PHE A 17 4.36 9.02 11.71
N LYS A 18 5.27 10.01 11.78
CA LYS A 18 5.13 11.16 12.69
C LYS A 18 3.85 11.97 12.44
N LYS A 19 3.38 12.01 11.19
CA LYS A 19 2.13 12.67 10.79
C LYS A 19 1.09 11.61 10.48
N ALA A 20 -0.12 11.81 10.97
CA ALA A 20 -1.24 10.91 10.69
C ALA A 20 -1.45 10.75 9.18
N VAL A 21 -1.46 9.49 8.73
CA VAL A 21 -1.74 9.10 7.34
C VAL A 21 -3.18 8.60 7.26
N SER A 22 -3.90 8.95 6.20
CA SER A 22 -5.30 8.55 6.05
C SER A 22 -5.43 7.02 5.90
N LYS A 23 -6.55 6.45 6.36
CA LYS A 23 -6.83 5.01 6.21
C LYS A 23 -6.73 4.53 4.75
N ALA A 24 -7.19 5.35 3.80
CA ALA A 24 -7.10 5.03 2.37
C ALA A 24 -5.64 4.94 1.89
N ALA A 25 -4.79 5.88 2.32
CA ALA A 25 -3.37 5.86 1.99
C ALA A 25 -2.65 4.67 2.66
N LEU A 26 -2.95 4.34 3.92
CA LEU A 26 -2.42 3.16 4.58
C LEU A 26 -2.83 1.86 3.86
N ASN A 27 -4.09 1.74 3.44
CA ASN A 27 -4.53 0.61 2.63
C ASN A 27 -3.80 0.52 1.28
N LYS A 28 -3.44 1.66 0.68
CA LYS A 28 -2.62 1.70 -0.54
C LYS A 28 -1.20 1.22 -0.27
N ILE A 29 -0.56 1.71 0.81
CA ILE A 29 0.78 1.28 1.27
C ILE A 29 0.82 -0.24 1.45
N ALA A 30 -0.17 -0.82 2.13
CA ALA A 30 -0.26 -2.28 2.29
C ALA A 30 -0.42 -3.02 0.97
N LYS A 31 -1.40 -2.62 0.14
CA LYS A 31 -1.69 -3.25 -1.16
C LYS A 31 -0.48 -3.26 -2.09
N THR A 32 0.30 -2.20 -2.04
CA THR A 32 1.50 -2.00 -2.88
C THR A 32 2.78 -2.46 -2.20
N LYS A 33 2.69 -3.18 -1.08
CA LYS A 33 3.81 -3.81 -0.36
C LYS A 33 4.94 -2.83 -0.01
N GLN A 34 4.59 -1.60 0.41
CA GLN A 34 5.57 -0.56 0.76
C GLN A 34 6.13 -0.68 2.19
N THR A 35 5.99 -1.85 2.81
CA THR A 35 6.56 -2.16 4.13
C THR A 35 7.50 -3.35 4.01
N TYR A 36 8.51 -3.40 4.88
CA TYR A 36 9.35 -4.58 5.03
C TYR A 36 9.46 -4.96 6.51
N PRO A 37 9.00 -6.17 6.91
CA PRO A 37 8.29 -7.16 6.09
C PRO A 37 6.97 -6.65 5.45
N ALA A 38 6.59 -7.26 4.33
CA ALA A 38 5.40 -6.84 3.57
C ALA A 38 4.10 -7.10 4.35
N ALA A 39 3.18 -6.12 4.31
CA ALA A 39 1.86 -6.25 4.89
C ALA A 39 1.08 -7.44 4.33
N ILE A 40 0.34 -8.13 5.19
CA ILE A 40 -0.48 -9.29 4.84
C ILE A 40 -1.96 -8.94 5.06
N LYS A 41 -2.83 -9.43 4.17
CA LYS A 41 -4.27 -9.24 4.31
C LYS A 41 -4.86 -10.36 5.17
N GLN A 42 -5.40 -10.02 6.33
CA GLN A 42 -6.11 -10.95 7.22
C GLN A 42 -7.59 -10.58 7.27
N GLY A 43 -8.39 -11.31 6.48
CA GLY A 43 -9.81 -11.00 6.30
C GLY A 43 -10.03 -9.61 5.68
N ARG A 44 -10.66 -8.70 6.45
CA ARG A 44 -10.96 -7.33 6.02
C ARG A 44 -9.88 -6.31 6.40
N THR A 45 -8.85 -6.73 7.12
CA THR A 45 -7.84 -5.84 7.71
C THR A 45 -6.45 -6.17 7.17
N TRP A 46 -5.60 -5.16 7.05
CA TRP A 46 -4.18 -5.34 6.76
C TRP A 46 -3.40 -5.39 8.07
N VAL A 47 -2.55 -6.40 8.21
CA VAL A 47 -1.65 -6.57 9.34
C VAL A 47 -0.20 -6.47 8.88
N VAL A 48 0.64 -5.93 9.75
CA VAL A 48 2.05 -5.64 9.52
C VAL A 48 2.82 -6.08 10.76
N ASP A 49 4.04 -6.59 10.58
CA ASP A 49 4.95 -6.87 11.68
C ASP A 49 5.25 -5.55 12.42
N GLU A 50 5.13 -5.52 13.75
CA GLU A 50 5.33 -4.33 14.57
C GLU A 50 6.68 -3.63 14.30
N ASP A 51 7.72 -4.40 13.96
CA ASP A 51 9.06 -3.91 13.65
C ASP A 51 9.26 -3.55 12.18
N ALA A 52 8.21 -3.67 11.35
CA ALA A 52 8.31 -3.36 9.93
C ALA A 52 8.65 -1.89 9.69
N ARG A 53 9.36 -1.64 8.59
CA ARG A 53 9.73 -0.30 8.14
C ARG A 53 8.98 0.07 6.88
N PHE A 54 8.60 1.34 6.77
CA PHE A 54 8.17 1.90 5.50
C PHE A 54 9.37 2.03 4.57
N ILE A 55 9.28 1.43 3.38
CA ILE A 55 10.37 1.43 2.39
C ILE A 55 9.98 2.13 1.07
N GLY A 56 8.78 2.70 1.00
CA GLY A 56 8.26 3.31 -0.23
C GLY A 56 7.92 2.26 -1.30
N MET A 57 7.67 2.71 -2.53
CA MET A 57 7.44 1.79 -3.65
C MET A 57 8.75 1.10 -4.05
N VAL A 58 8.77 -0.22 -3.89
CA VAL A 58 9.95 -1.07 -4.15
C VAL A 58 10.09 -1.45 -5.63
N GLY A 59 9.09 -1.14 -6.46
CA GLY A 59 9.11 -1.41 -7.89
C GLY A 59 7.87 -0.94 -8.63
N ASN A 60 7.95 -0.93 -9.96
CA ASN A 60 6.81 -0.67 -10.83
C ASN A 60 5.78 -1.80 -10.68
N ILE A 61 4.50 -1.44 -10.63
CA ILE A 61 3.43 -2.44 -10.60
C ILE A 61 3.35 -3.02 -12.01
N ASP A 62 3.70 -4.30 -12.14
CA ASP A 62 3.57 -5.01 -13.39
C ASP A 62 2.09 -5.27 -13.68
N ILE A 63 1.55 -4.54 -14.65
CA ILE A 63 0.19 -4.70 -15.13
C ILE A 63 0.24 -5.61 -16.35
N SER A 64 -0.30 -6.82 -16.18
CA SER A 64 -0.37 -7.83 -17.23
C SER A 64 -0.74 -7.24 -18.59
N SER A 65 0.01 -7.60 -19.62
CA SER A 65 -0.27 -7.21 -21.00
C SER A 65 -1.53 -7.86 -21.58
N SER A 66 -2.07 -8.90 -20.91
CA SER A 66 -3.24 -9.65 -21.36
C SER A 66 -4.58 -8.94 -21.13
N ILE A 67 -4.62 -7.85 -20.36
CA ILE A 67 -5.87 -7.13 -20.07
C ILE A 67 -6.20 -6.10 -21.14
N SER A 68 -7.50 -5.90 -21.40
CA SER A 68 -7.96 -4.90 -22.37
C SER A 68 -7.54 -3.48 -21.97
N GLY A 69 -7.36 -2.58 -22.95
CA GLY A 69 -6.93 -1.20 -22.70
C GLY A 69 -7.82 -0.44 -21.71
N LYS A 70 -9.13 -0.67 -21.73
CA LYS A 70 -10.06 -0.08 -20.75
C LYS A 70 -9.84 -0.62 -19.33
N ALA A 71 -9.64 -1.93 -19.19
CA ALA A 71 -9.33 -2.54 -17.89
C ALA A 71 -7.99 -2.03 -17.35
N ARG A 72 -6.99 -1.89 -18.23
CA ARG A 72 -5.69 -1.30 -17.90
C ARG A 72 -5.82 0.12 -17.36
N GLN A 73 -6.55 1.00 -18.05
CA GLN A 73 -6.79 2.37 -17.60
C GLN A 73 -7.49 2.44 -16.23
N LEU A 74 -8.42 1.53 -15.94
CA LEU A 74 -9.08 1.45 -14.63
C LEU A 74 -8.10 1.04 -13.53
N VAL A 75 -7.25 0.04 -13.81
CA VAL A 75 -6.20 -0.41 -12.89
C VAL A 75 -5.19 0.70 -12.65
N GLU A 76 -4.70 1.36 -13.69
CA GLU A 76 -3.75 2.47 -13.59
C GLU A 76 -4.32 3.64 -12.78
N LYS A 77 -5.59 4.01 -12.99
CA LYS A 77 -6.27 5.04 -12.17
C LYS A 77 -6.37 4.63 -10.70
N ALA A 78 -6.67 3.37 -10.41
CA ALA A 78 -6.75 2.88 -9.04
C ALA A 78 -5.37 2.88 -8.34
N LEU A 79 -4.31 2.60 -9.09
CA LEU A 79 -2.94 2.54 -8.58
C LEU A 79 -2.29 3.91 -8.44
N ASN A 80 -2.43 4.78 -9.44
CA ASN A 80 -1.76 6.08 -9.51
C ASN A 80 -2.61 7.22 -8.95
N GLY A 81 -3.91 7.00 -8.76
CA GLY A 81 -4.88 8.05 -8.49
C GLY A 81 -5.30 8.78 -9.76
N CYS A 82 -6.20 9.76 -9.63
CA CYS A 82 -6.52 10.69 -10.72
C CYS A 82 -5.35 11.66 -10.92
N SER A 83 -4.24 11.23 -11.52
CA SER A 83 -3.34 12.20 -12.13
C SER A 83 -4.01 12.65 -13.42
N SER A 84 -4.53 13.87 -13.43
CA SER A 84 -4.77 14.57 -14.70
C SER A 84 -3.38 14.76 -15.31
N GLN A 85 -2.97 13.87 -16.21
CA GLN A 85 -1.85 14.15 -17.09
C GLN A 85 -2.32 15.32 -17.94
N LYS A 86 -1.90 16.53 -17.58
CA LYS A 86 -1.99 17.68 -18.46
C LYS A 86 -1.17 17.33 -19.70
N THR A 87 -1.87 17.33 -20.82
CA THR A 87 -1.34 17.27 -22.18
C THR A 87 -0.28 18.34 -22.41
#